data_AF-A0A379F9S6-F1
#
_entry.id   AF-A0A379F9S6-F1
#
_cell.length_a   1.000
_cell.length_b   1.000
_cell.length_c   1.000
_cell.angle_alpha   90.00
_cell.angle_beta   90.00
_cell.angle_gamma   90.00
#
_symmetry.space_group_name_H-M   'P 1'
#
loop_
_entity.id
_entity.type
_entity.pdbx_description
1 polymer ?
#
loop_
_entity_poly.entity_id
_entity_poly.type
_entity_poly.pdbx_seq_one_letter_code
_entity_poly.pdbx_strand_id
1 'polypeptide(L)'
;MKITEKILQRYHTGSVIDSKIVSFDLDVERCVVATALGILSKQGGIKKIKTPKKTRYTRYQVTASASLLLNTMRVSDAKKEQEYLNKLKKQEAKVFDFPSIKWVKRATSNFALMGKLPTEPYDSLVRAVRGNH
;
A
#
# COMPACT_ATOMS: atom_id res chain seq x y z
N MET A 1 1.89 -3.36 -7.90
CA MET A 1 1.58 -4.80 -8.02
C MET A 1 2.82 -5.63 -7.74
N LYS A 2 2.72 -6.63 -6.85
CA LYS A 2 3.82 -7.56 -6.58
C LYS A 2 4.08 -8.43 -7.81
N ILE A 3 5.36 -8.78 -8.05
CA ILE A 3 5.75 -9.60 -9.21
C ILE A 3 5.08 -10.97 -9.19
N THR A 4 4.88 -11.56 -7.99
CA THR A 4 4.14 -12.81 -7.81
C THR A 4 2.71 -12.73 -8.37
N GLU A 5 2.05 -11.60 -8.16
CA GLU A 5 0.69 -11.36 -8.67
C GLU A 5 0.71 -11.19 -10.20
N LYS A 6 1.67 -10.44 -10.74
CA LYS A 6 1.85 -10.28 -12.19
C LYS A 6 2.07 -11.63 -12.89
N ILE A 7 2.88 -12.52 -12.30
CA ILE A 7 3.11 -13.87 -12.81
C ILE A 7 1.80 -14.66 -12.84
N LEU A 8 1.04 -14.68 -11.74
CA LEU A 8 -0.21 -15.44 -11.67
C LEU A 8 -1.35 -14.85 -12.53
N GLN A 9 -1.33 -13.55 -12.80
CA GLN A 9 -2.26 -12.92 -13.73
C GLN A 9 -1.93 -13.24 -15.19
N ARG A 10 -0.64 -13.37 -15.53
CA ARG A 10 -0.16 -13.63 -16.90
C ARG A 10 -0.32 -15.10 -17.30
N TYR A 11 -0.12 -16.04 -16.38
CA TYR A 11 -0.11 -17.47 -16.67
C TYR A 11 -1.25 -18.19 -15.94
N HIS A 12 -2.15 -18.80 -16.73
CA HIS A 12 -3.30 -19.53 -16.21
C HIS A 12 -2.95 -20.93 -15.69
N THR A 13 -3.84 -21.52 -14.90
CA THR A 13 -3.74 -22.90 -14.41
C THR A 13 -3.40 -23.88 -15.54
N GLY A 14 -2.44 -24.77 -15.32
CA GLY A 14 -1.96 -25.72 -16.31
C GLY A 14 -0.87 -25.20 -17.25
N SER A 15 -0.65 -23.88 -17.30
CA SER A 15 0.41 -23.28 -18.12
C SER A 15 1.79 -23.73 -17.64
N VAL A 16 2.67 -23.98 -18.61
CA VAL A 16 4.09 -24.25 -18.35
C VAL A 16 4.88 -22.95 -18.49
N ILE A 17 5.59 -22.61 -17.43
CA ILE A 17 6.34 -21.38 -17.28
C ILE A 17 7.83 -21.70 -17.32
N ASP A 18 8.58 -21.02 -18.19
CA ASP A 18 10.04 -21.03 -18.16
C ASP A 18 10.55 -19.77 -17.45
N SER A 19 11.40 -19.96 -16.45
CA SER A 19 12.04 -18.87 -15.70
C SER A 19 12.66 -17.76 -16.57
N LYS A 20 13.24 -18.11 -17.73
CA LYS A 20 13.84 -17.13 -18.63
C LYS A 20 12.79 -16.31 -19.39
N ILE A 21 11.68 -16.95 -19.77
CA ILE A 21 10.59 -16.30 -20.51
C ILE A 21 9.86 -15.31 -19.59
N VAL A 22 9.64 -15.66 -18.33
CA VAL A 22 8.98 -14.75 -17.36
C VAL A 22 9.73 -13.43 -17.18
N SER A 23 11.07 -13.48 -17.12
CA SER A 23 11.88 -12.26 -17.01
C SER A 23 11.71 -11.33 -18.20
N PHE A 24 11.53 -11.90 -19.39
CA PHE A 24 11.29 -11.15 -20.61
C PHE A 24 9.85 -10.63 -20.67
N ASP A 25 8.85 -11.48 -20.40
CA ASP A 25 7.43 -11.15 -20.48
C ASP A 25 6.98 -10.06 -19.51
N LEU A 26 7.64 -9.97 -18.36
CA LEU A 26 7.33 -9.00 -17.32
C LEU A 26 8.27 -7.78 -17.31
N ASP A 27 9.31 -7.79 -18.15
CA ASP A 27 10.40 -6.80 -18.15
C ASP A 27 10.98 -6.60 -16.74
N VAL A 28 11.40 -7.70 -16.12
CA VAL A 28 11.96 -7.73 -14.76
C VAL A 28 13.25 -8.53 -14.72
N GLU A 29 14.19 -8.06 -13.90
CA GLU A 29 15.45 -8.75 -13.67
C GLU A 29 15.25 -10.21 -13.19
N ARG A 30 16.08 -11.11 -13.74
CA ARG A 30 15.99 -12.56 -13.49
C ARG A 30 16.08 -12.94 -12.01
N CYS A 31 16.89 -12.22 -11.24
CA CYS A 31 17.05 -12.45 -9.80
C CYS A 31 15.71 -12.28 -9.06
N VAL A 32 14.99 -11.21 -9.39
CA VAL A 32 13.71 -10.90 -8.74
C VAL A 32 12.63 -11.90 -9.16
N VAL A 33 12.64 -12.31 -10.44
CA VAL A 33 11.75 -13.37 -10.94
C VAL A 33 12.04 -14.70 -10.27
N ALA A 34 13.30 -15.08 -10.10
CA ALA A 34 13.68 -16.31 -9.42
C ALA A 34 13.17 -16.33 -7.97
N THR A 35 13.31 -15.22 -7.24
CA THR A 35 12.76 -15.08 -5.88
C THR A 35 11.23 -15.18 -5.89
N ALA A 36 10.55 -14.52 -6.82
CA ALA A 36 9.08 -14.58 -6.94
C ALA A 36 8.58 -16.00 -7.26
N LEU A 37 9.22 -16.71 -8.19
CA LEU A 37 8.92 -18.11 -8.49
C LEU A 37 9.18 -19.02 -7.29
N GLY A 38 10.25 -18.76 -6.52
CA GLY A 38 10.53 -19.48 -5.28
C GLY A 38 9.41 -19.31 -4.24
N ILE A 39 8.90 -18.10 -4.06
CA ILE A 39 7.78 -17.81 -3.16
C ILE A 39 6.51 -18.53 -3.64
N LEU A 40 6.17 -18.41 -4.93
CA LEU A 40 5.01 -19.08 -5.51
C LEU A 40 5.11 -20.61 -5.39
N SER A 41 6.31 -21.17 -5.52
CA SER A 41 6.53 -22.60 -5.36
C SER A 41 6.32 -23.06 -3.92
N LYS A 42 6.77 -22.28 -2.93
CA LYS A 42 6.55 -22.57 -1.51
C LYS A 42 5.07 -22.47 -1.11
N GLN A 43 4.36 -21.51 -1.69
CA GLN A 43 2.92 -21.32 -1.47
C GLN A 43 2.07 -22.35 -2.25
N GLY A 44 2.68 -23.18 -3.09
CA GLY A 44 1.99 -24.21 -3.86
C GLY A 44 1.25 -23.68 -5.08
N GLY A 45 1.49 -22.44 -5.52
CA GLY A 45 0.88 -21.87 -6.73
C GLY A 45 1.55 -22.31 -8.03
N ILE A 46 2.80 -22.79 -7.95
CA ILE A 46 3.51 -23.40 -9.06
C ILE A 46 4.27 -24.63 -8.61
N LYS A 47 4.43 -25.62 -9.48
CA LYS A 47 5.17 -26.86 -9.23
C LYS A 47 6.31 -27.00 -10.23
N LYS A 48 7.52 -27.29 -9.74
CA LYS A 48 8.68 -27.52 -10.61
C LYS A 48 8.49 -28.79 -11.45
N ILE A 49 8.69 -28.68 -12.75
CA ILE A 49 8.67 -29.81 -13.68
C ILE A 49 10.07 -30.40 -13.73
N LYS A 50 10.19 -31.75 -13.69
CA LYS A 50 11.46 -32.41 -13.95
C LYS A 50 11.85 -32.15 -15.41
N THR A 51 12.84 -31.29 -15.60
CA THR A 51 13.40 -31.07 -16.92
C THR A 51 14.58 -32.03 -17.15
N PRO A 52 14.80 -32.52 -18.38
CA PRO A 52 15.92 -33.41 -18.67
C PRO A 52 17.25 -32.71 -18.36
N LYS A 53 18.25 -33.49 -17.90
CA LYS A 53 19.56 -33.00 -17.39
C LYS A 53 20.29 -31.99 -18.30
N LYS A 54 19.94 -31.90 -19.59
CA LYS A 54 20.53 -30.97 -20.58
C LYS A 54 19.83 -29.60 -20.68
N THR A 55 18.75 -29.36 -19.95
CA THR A 55 18.04 -28.07 -20.01
C THR A 55 18.70 -27.05 -19.08
N ARG A 56 19.07 -25.89 -19.65
CA ARG A 56 19.69 -24.78 -18.91
C ARG A 56 18.71 -24.01 -18.01
N TYR A 57 17.41 -24.24 -18.14
CA TYR A 57 16.39 -23.43 -17.47
C TYR A 57 15.39 -24.26 -16.69
N THR A 58 14.93 -23.72 -15.57
CA THR A 58 13.93 -24.37 -14.73
C THR A 58 12.54 -24.08 -15.26
N ARG A 59 11.74 -25.13 -15.42
CA ARG A 59 10.33 -25.04 -15.81
C ARG A 59 9.41 -25.31 -14.63
N TYR A 60 8.30 -24.60 -14.61
CA TYR A 60 7.26 -24.70 -13.59
C TYR A 60 5.91 -24.91 -14.28
N GLN A 61 4.99 -25.60 -13.61
CA GLN A 61 3.60 -25.72 -14.02
C GLN A 61 2.73 -24.96 -13.01
N VAL A 62 1.80 -24.16 -13.51
CA VAL A 62 0.82 -23.46 -12.66
C VAL A 62 -0.19 -24.47 -12.13
N THR A 63 -0.37 -24.51 -10.81
CA THR A 63 -1.27 -25.44 -10.13
C THR A 63 -2.69 -24.88 -10.04
N ALA A 64 -3.67 -25.73 -9.70
CA ALA A 64 -5.06 -25.28 -9.48
C ALA A 64 -5.19 -24.30 -8.31
N SER A 65 -4.29 -24.36 -7.32
CA SER A 65 -4.23 -23.43 -6.18
C SER A 65 -3.73 -22.03 -6.56
N ALA A 66 -3.21 -21.83 -7.76
CA ALA A 66 -2.75 -20.53 -8.24
C ALA A 66 -3.86 -19.46 -8.26
N SER A 67 -5.07 -19.83 -8.68
CA SER A 67 -6.22 -18.91 -8.72
C SER A 67 -6.66 -18.49 -7.31
N LEU A 68 -6.65 -19.45 -6.37
CA LEU A 68 -6.95 -19.19 -4.97
C LEU A 68 -5.89 -18.28 -4.32
N LEU A 69 -4.61 -18.51 -4.63
CA LEU A 69 -3.52 -17.63 -4.19
C LEU A 69 -3.66 -16.22 -4.77
N LEU A 70 -4.00 -16.08 -6.05
CA LEU A 70 -4.22 -14.78 -6.66
C LEU A 70 -5.36 -14.01 -5.96
N ASN A 71 -6.47 -14.68 -5.67
CA ASN A 71 -7.59 -14.07 -4.96
C ASN A 71 -7.22 -13.65 -3.53
N THR A 72 -6.52 -14.51 -2.79
CA THR A 72 -6.06 -14.16 -1.42
C THR A 72 -5.08 -12.98 -1.43
N MET A 73 -4.19 -12.90 -2.42
CA MET A 73 -3.29 -11.75 -2.61
C MET A 73 -4.09 -10.45 -2.83
N ARG A 74 -5.07 -10.47 -3.74
CA ARG A 74 -5.93 -9.30 -4.02
C ARG A 74 -6.72 -8.83 -2.81
N VAL A 75 -7.34 -9.75 -2.08
CA VAL A 75 -8.10 -9.43 -0.85
C VAL A 75 -7.17 -8.84 0.21
N SER A 76 -5.96 -9.39 0.36
CA SER A 76 -4.98 -8.89 1.33
C SER A 76 -4.50 -7.47 0.99
N ASP A 77 -4.33 -7.17 -0.30
CA ASP A 77 -3.88 -5.85 -0.75
C ASP A 77 -5.00 -4.81 -0.63
N ALA A 78 -6.25 -5.17 -0.95
CA ALA A 78 -7.43 -4.32 -0.73
C ALA A 78 -7.62 -3.97 0.76
N LYS A 79 -7.42 -4.95 1.67
CA LYS A 79 -7.50 -4.70 3.11
C LYS A 79 -6.42 -3.72 3.59
N LYS A 80 -5.19 -3.88 3.11
CA LYS A 80 -4.08 -2.98 3.45
C LYS A 80 -4.30 -1.56 2.93
N GLU A 81 -4.84 -1.44 1.72
CA GLU A 81 -5.21 -0.15 1.14
C GLU A 81 -6.28 0.55 1.98
N GLN A 82 -7.33 -0.18 2.39
CA GLN A 82 -8.36 0.36 3.27
C GLN A 82 -7.80 0.78 4.64
N GLU A 83 -6.91 -0.01 5.23
CA GLU A 83 -6.22 0.35 6.48
C GLU A 83 -5.37 1.62 6.33
N TYR A 84 -4.68 1.78 5.20
CA TYR A 84 -3.89 2.97 4.90
C TYR A 84 -4.78 4.22 4.71
N LEU A 85 -5.86 4.12 3.93
CA LEU A 85 -6.82 5.20 3.75
C LEU A 85 -7.46 5.62 5.08
N ASN A 86 -7.78 4.66 5.95
CA ASN A 86 -8.29 4.95 7.29
C ASN A 86 -7.26 5.67 8.16
N LYS A 87 -5.97 5.36 8.03
CA LYS A 87 -4.89 6.09 8.72
C LYS A 87 -4.75 7.52 8.20
N LEU A 88 -4.80 7.71 6.88
CA LEU A 88 -4.78 9.05 6.26
C LEU A 88 -5.97 9.89 6.72
N LYS A 89 -7.20 9.37 6.65
CA LYS A 89 -8.40 10.07 7.14
C LYS A 89 -8.30 10.45 8.61
N LYS A 90 -7.74 9.59 9.45
CA LYS A 90 -7.48 9.90 10.88
C LYS A 90 -6.43 11.00 11.06
N GLN A 91 -5.44 11.09 10.18
CA GLN A 91 -4.44 12.16 10.22
C GLN A 91 -5.02 13.48 9.72
N GLU A 92 -5.77 13.46 8.61
CA GLU A 92 -6.49 14.63 8.09
C GLU A 92 -7.50 15.17 9.10
N ALA A 93 -8.27 14.30 9.77
CA ALA A 93 -9.19 14.71 10.84
C ALA A 93 -8.47 15.40 12.01
N LYS A 94 -7.25 14.97 12.37
CA LYS A 94 -6.44 15.65 13.39
C LYS A 94 -5.90 17.01 12.96
N VAL A 95 -5.74 17.23 11.66
CA VAL A 95 -5.35 18.53 11.09
C VAL A 95 -6.56 19.46 10.99
N PHE A 96 -7.75 18.90 10.79
CA PHE A 96 -9.02 19.64 10.68
C PHE A 96 -9.77 19.84 12.00
N ASP A 97 -9.29 19.25 13.11
CA ASP A 97 -9.77 19.60 14.44
C ASP A 97 -9.48 21.08 14.68
N PHE A 98 -10.52 21.90 14.55
CA PHE A 98 -10.52 23.32 14.93
C PHE A 98 -9.74 23.46 16.24
N PRO A 99 -8.85 24.46 16.36
CA PRO A 99 -8.04 24.62 17.55
C PRO A 99 -8.98 24.61 18.75
N SER A 100 -8.88 23.56 19.56
CA SER A 100 -9.75 23.41 20.73
C SER A 100 -9.68 24.70 21.55
N ILE A 101 -10.76 25.10 22.23
CA ILE A 101 -10.77 26.30 23.08
C ILE A 101 -9.56 26.28 24.06
N LYS A 102 -9.09 25.10 24.47
CA LYS A 102 -7.84 24.93 25.25
C LYS A 102 -6.58 25.32 24.47
N TRP A 103 -6.45 24.95 23.21
CA TRP A 103 -5.33 25.35 22.35
C TRP A 103 -5.34 26.85 22.09
N VAL A 104 -6.51 27.43 21.78
CA VAL A 104 -6.68 28.89 21.64
C VAL A 104 -6.28 29.59 22.94
N LYS A 105 -6.81 29.17 24.10
CA LYS A 105 -6.45 29.74 25.41
C LYS A 105 -4.94 29.66 25.70
N ARG A 106 -4.30 28.52 25.38
CA ARG A 106 -2.86 28.31 25.62
C ARG A 106 -2.00 29.16 24.69
N ALA A 107 -2.37 29.28 23.42
CA ALA A 107 -1.73 30.19 22.48
C ALA A 107 -1.88 31.66 22.95
N THR A 108 -3.08 32.07 23.35
CA THR A 108 -3.35 33.44 23.82
C THR A 108 -2.62 33.79 25.13
N SER A 109 -2.46 32.84 26.06
CA SER A 109 -1.63 33.04 27.26
C SER A 109 -0.14 33.22 26.92
N ASN A 110 0.37 32.52 25.92
CA ASN A 110 1.74 32.71 25.44
C ASN A 110 1.91 34.07 24.72
N PHE A 111 0.87 34.55 24.02
CA PHE A 111 0.89 35.88 23.39
C PHE A 111 0.87 37.03 24.40
N ALA A 112 0.19 36.87 25.55
CA ALA A 112 0.20 37.87 26.63
C ALA A 112 1.61 38.07 27.23
N LEU A 113 2.47 37.05 27.17
CA LEU A 113 3.87 37.13 27.62
C LEU A 113 4.82 37.75 26.58
N MET A 114 4.42 37.84 25.31
CA MET A 114 5.29 38.27 24.19
C MET A 114 5.15 39.76 23.83
N GLY A 115 4.38 40.55 24.58
CA GLY A 115 4.45 42.02 24.60
C GLY A 115 4.12 42.78 23.32
N LYS A 116 3.67 42.13 22.24
CA LYS A 116 3.23 42.80 21.00
C LYS A 116 1.97 42.16 20.45
N LEU A 117 0.84 42.86 20.57
CA LEU A 117 -0.34 42.61 19.75
C LEU A 117 -0.11 43.23 18.36
N PRO A 118 -0.31 42.49 17.25
CA PRO A 118 -0.77 43.09 16.02
C PRO A 118 -2.24 43.49 16.26
N THR A 119 -2.50 44.77 16.37
CA THR A 119 -3.84 45.35 16.51
C THR A 119 -4.60 45.27 15.19
N GLU A 120 -5.08 44.06 14.85
CA GLU A 120 -6.12 43.68 13.86
C GLU A 120 -5.71 42.33 13.24
N PRO A 121 -6.43 41.22 13.54
CA PRO A 121 -7.85 41.03 13.26
C PRO A 121 -8.61 40.39 14.45
N TYR A 122 -8.28 40.79 15.68
CA TYR A 122 -8.83 40.15 16.89
C TYR A 122 -10.34 40.42 17.06
N ASP A 123 -10.80 41.61 16.64
CA ASP A 123 -12.21 42.01 16.75
C ASP A 123 -13.15 41.23 15.82
N SER A 124 -12.66 40.75 14.68
CA SER A 124 -13.47 39.97 13.75
C SER A 124 -13.75 38.55 14.27
N LEU A 125 -12.78 37.93 14.93
CA LEU A 125 -12.94 36.60 15.56
C LEU A 125 -13.85 36.67 16.79
N VAL A 126 -13.74 37.71 17.61
CA VAL A 126 -14.60 37.89 18.79
C VAL A 126 -16.04 38.20 18.40
N ARG A 127 -16.27 38.99 17.34
CA ARG A 127 -17.62 39.22 16.79
C ARG A 127 -18.25 37.94 16.23
N ALA A 128 -17.50 37.12 15.51
CA ALA A 128 -18.02 35.88 14.94
C ALA A 128 -18.50 34.88 16.01
N VAL A 129 -17.88 34.88 17.19
CA VAL A 129 -18.27 34.00 18.30
C VAL A 129 -19.48 34.53 19.09
N ARG A 130 -19.66 35.86 19.18
CA ARG A 130 -20.79 36.47 19.93
C ARG A 130 -22.10 36.57 19.14
N GLY A 131 -22.07 36.49 17.81
CA GLY A 131 -23.27 36.62 16.97
C GLY A 131 -24.11 35.33 16.80
N ASN A 132 -23.68 34.20 17.36
CA ASN A 132 -24.35 32.90 17.23
C ASN A 132 -25.21 32.50 18.45
N HIS A 133 -25.73 33.48 19.20
CA HIS A 133 -26.65 33.27 20.32
C HIS A 133 -28.02 33.87 20.04
#